data_AF-A0A146LWP4-F1
#
_entry.id   AF-A0A146LWP4-F1
#
_cell.length_a   1.000
_cell.length_b   1.000
_cell.length_c   1.000
_cell.angle_alpha   90.00
_cell.angle_beta   90.00
_cell.angle_gamma   90.00
#
_symmetry.space_group_name_H-M   'P 1'
#
loop_
_entity.id
_entity.type
_entity.pdbx_description
1 polymer ?
#
loop_
_entity_poly.entity_id
_entity_poly.type
_entity_poly.pdbx_seq_one_letter_code
_entity_poly.pdbx_strand_id
1 'polypeptide(L)'
;MTDIGAFRGLLMVLQDVSLVLEDKIGIIFILDICSSLLSALIVYEDLGKEAKAFSRSHPFGCWLSVVVHFFGGGLVANFLLGEPILAFLADPIQIRNVYVLTAAWWFVFHAPFDLGYKVVHSFPVKLLLATTKEIYKSHKVHGGVSQVGKLYPGSQHSHILMTIIGTVKVSGGSFMLILGRTIRGIGIPNNELLHPSFTTKLNFLA
;
A
#
# COMPACT_ATOMS: atom_id res chain seq x y z
N MET A 1 15.42 -7.93 -28.94
CA MET A 1 16.70 -7.47 -28.36
C MET A 1 16.70 -5.97 -28.00
N THR A 2 15.54 -5.30 -27.94
CA THR A 2 15.40 -3.84 -27.73
C THR A 2 14.78 -3.43 -26.38
N ASP A 3 14.35 -4.37 -25.53
CA ASP A 3 13.62 -4.07 -24.29
C ASP A 3 14.49 -3.73 -23.07
N ILE A 4 15.75 -4.19 -23.06
CA ILE A 4 16.65 -4.02 -21.90
C ILE A 4 17.07 -2.54 -21.73
N GLY A 5 17.17 -1.78 -22.83
CA GLY A 5 17.54 -0.36 -22.79
C GLY A 5 16.43 0.52 -22.23
N ALA A 6 15.17 0.26 -22.60
CA ALA A 6 14.01 0.98 -22.07
C ALA A 6 13.79 0.66 -20.58
N PHE A 7 13.95 -0.60 -20.19
CA PHE A 7 13.85 -1.02 -18.79
C PHE A 7 14.95 -0.41 -17.92
N ARG A 8 16.18 -0.35 -18.43
CA ARG A 8 17.30 0.29 -17.73
C ARG A 8 17.15 1.81 -17.65
N GLY A 9 16.57 2.45 -18.66
CA GLY A 9 16.20 3.87 -18.65
C GLY A 9 15.08 4.17 -17.64
N LEU A 10 14.06 3.31 -17.56
CA LEU A 10 12.99 3.42 -16.56
C LEU A 10 13.53 3.23 -15.14
N LEU A 11 14.42 2.25 -14.93
CA LEU A 11 15.12 2.04 -13.66
C LEU A 11 15.98 3.24 -13.26
N MET A 12 16.70 3.85 -14.21
CA MET A 12 17.49 5.06 -13.96
C MET A 12 16.59 6.24 -13.57
N VAL A 13 15.48 6.46 -14.29
CA VAL A 13 14.50 7.50 -13.97
C VAL A 13 13.83 7.24 -12.61
N LEU A 14 13.48 5.99 -12.29
CA LEU A 14 12.92 5.62 -10.99
C LEU A 14 13.93 5.78 -9.85
N GLN A 15 15.23 5.56 -10.13
CA GLN A 15 16.31 5.74 -9.16
C GLN A 15 16.65 7.22 -8.95
N ASP A 16 16.60 8.05 -10.00
CA ASP A 16 16.71 9.51 -9.91
C ASP A 16 15.50 10.11 -9.19
N VAL A 17 14.28 9.62 -9.46
CA VAL A 17 13.07 10.01 -8.72
C VAL A 17 13.15 9.56 -7.27
N SER A 18 13.70 8.37 -6.98
CA SER A 18 13.94 7.88 -5.61
C SER A 18 14.94 8.77 -4.85
N LEU A 19 16.04 9.16 -5.49
CA LEU A 19 17.04 10.07 -4.90
C LEU A 19 16.47 11.48 -4.68
N VAL A 20 15.67 11.99 -5.61
CA VAL A 20 14.96 13.28 -5.46
C VAL A 20 13.88 13.21 -4.36
N LEU A 21 13.29 12.03 -4.13
CA LEU A 21 12.33 11.79 -3.06
C LEU A 21 12.99 11.71 -1.68
N GLU A 22 14.18 11.11 -1.59
CA GLU A 22 14.95 11.00 -0.34
C GLU A 22 15.38 12.37 0.21
N ASP A 23 15.68 13.33 -0.66
CA ASP A 23 16.12 14.67 -0.26
C ASP A 23 14.99 15.60 0.25
N LYS A 24 13.72 15.21 0.09
CA LYS A 24 12.57 16.05 0.46
C LYS A 24 11.53 15.28 1.27
N ILE A 25 11.74 15.24 2.59
CA ILE A 25 10.77 14.79 3.61
C ILE A 25 9.32 15.29 3.36
N GLY A 26 9.16 16.50 2.83
CA GLY A 26 7.86 17.06 2.49
C GLY A 26 7.13 16.31 1.36
N ILE A 27 7.85 15.80 0.36
CA ILE A 27 7.23 15.05 -0.74
C ILE A 27 6.77 13.69 -0.25
N ILE A 28 7.59 12.97 0.52
CA ILE A 28 7.21 11.67 1.11
C ILE A 28 5.94 11.81 1.95
N PHE A 29 5.82 12.89 2.72
CA PHE A 29 4.62 13.15 3.51
C PHE A 29 3.37 13.35 2.64
N ILE A 30 3.48 14.05 1.52
CA ILE A 30 2.38 14.20 0.56
C ILE A 30 2.01 12.84 -0.06
N LEU A 31 3.01 12.02 -0.42
CA LEU A 31 2.78 10.67 -0.93
C LEU A 31 2.04 9.78 0.09
N ASP A 32 2.40 9.86 1.38
CA ASP A 32 1.74 9.15 2.47
C ASP A 32 0.27 9.56 2.60
N ILE A 33 -0.04 10.87 2.52
CA ILE A 33 -1.42 11.39 2.56
C ILE A 33 -2.24 10.86 1.38
N CYS A 34 -1.73 11.03 0.16
CA CYS A 34 -2.43 10.61 -1.06
C CYS A 34 -2.68 9.09 -1.06
N SER A 35 -1.66 8.31 -0.67
CA SER A 35 -1.78 6.86 -0.59
C SER A 35 -2.77 6.42 0.48
N SER A 36 -2.82 7.13 1.60
CA SER A 36 -3.78 6.89 2.69
C SER A 36 -5.23 7.15 2.24
N LEU A 37 -5.46 8.28 1.56
CA LEU A 37 -6.77 8.61 0.98
C LEU A 37 -7.23 7.57 -0.04
N LEU A 38 -6.33 7.13 -0.93
CA LEU A 38 -6.67 6.11 -1.92
C LEU A 38 -6.94 4.75 -1.27
N SER A 39 -6.20 4.38 -0.23
CA SER A 39 -6.45 3.15 0.52
C SER A 39 -7.79 3.18 1.27
N ALA A 40 -8.17 4.32 1.85
CA ALA A 40 -9.49 4.50 2.43
C ALA A 40 -10.60 4.42 1.36
N LEU A 41 -10.40 5.01 0.18
CA LEU A 41 -11.33 4.93 -0.94
C LEU A 41 -11.50 3.48 -1.44
N ILE A 42 -10.42 2.72 -1.61
CA ILE A 42 -10.48 1.32 -2.06
C ILE A 42 -11.31 0.48 -1.09
N VAL A 43 -11.08 0.65 0.22
CA VAL A 43 -11.88 -0.05 1.24
C VAL A 43 -13.32 0.42 1.21
N TYR A 44 -13.60 1.72 1.03
CA TYR A 44 -14.96 2.23 0.88
C TYR A 44 -15.68 1.60 -0.33
N GLU A 45 -15.02 1.56 -1.50
CA GLU A 45 -15.55 0.94 -2.72
C GLU A 45 -15.78 -0.57 -2.53
N ASP A 46 -14.94 -1.24 -1.74
CA ASP A 46 -15.07 -2.66 -1.40
C ASP A 46 -16.28 -2.97 -0.49
N LEU A 47 -16.66 -2.05 0.42
CA LEU A 47 -17.90 -2.18 1.20
C LEU A 47 -19.14 -1.80 0.38
N GLY A 48 -18.97 -1.05 -0.71
CA GLY A 48 -20.06 -0.63 -1.59
C GLY A 48 -21.10 0.25 -0.88
N LYS A 49 -22.39 -0.02 -1.14
CA LYS A 49 -23.51 0.81 -0.64
C LYS A 49 -23.63 0.83 0.88
N GLU A 50 -23.16 -0.23 1.55
CA GLU A 50 -23.21 -0.38 3.02
C GLU A 50 -22.04 0.29 3.74
N ALA A 51 -21.09 0.91 3.02
CA ALA A 51 -19.86 1.45 3.59
C ALA A 51 -20.10 2.41 4.78
N LYS A 52 -21.06 3.32 4.65
CA LYS A 52 -21.38 4.30 5.70
C LYS A 52 -22.14 3.70 6.87
N ALA A 53 -23.10 2.81 6.58
CA ALA A 53 -23.87 2.14 7.62
C ALA A 53 -22.93 1.27 8.47
N PHE A 54 -22.05 0.51 7.82
CA PHE A 54 -21.05 -0.31 8.48
C PHE A 54 -20.06 0.51 9.30
N SER A 55 -19.51 1.61 8.77
CA SER A 55 -18.56 2.46 9.50
C SER A 55 -19.17 3.11 10.75
N ARG A 56 -20.50 3.33 10.77
CA ARG A 56 -21.22 3.88 11.93
C ARG A 56 -21.55 2.81 12.98
N SER A 57 -21.92 1.61 12.55
CA SER A 57 -22.23 0.50 13.45
C SER A 57 -20.97 -0.17 14.03
N HIS A 58 -19.91 -0.26 13.24
CA HIS A 58 -18.66 -0.93 13.59
C HIS A 58 -17.42 -0.08 13.19
N PRO A 59 -17.22 1.10 13.80
CA PRO A 59 -16.16 2.04 13.42
C PRO A 59 -14.76 1.42 13.56
N PHE A 60 -14.53 0.64 14.62
CA PHE A 60 -13.24 -0.02 14.84
C PHE A 60 -12.92 -1.08 13.77
N GLY A 61 -13.91 -1.90 13.39
CA GLY A 61 -13.73 -2.90 12.33
C GLY A 61 -13.48 -2.28 10.97
N CYS A 62 -14.15 -1.15 10.67
CA CYS A 62 -13.93 -0.39 9.45
C CYS A 62 -12.53 0.23 9.41
N TRP A 63 -12.13 0.93 10.47
CA TRP A 63 -10.81 1.53 10.62
C TRP A 63 -9.70 0.48 10.51
N LEU A 64 -9.83 -0.64 11.23
CA LEU A 64 -8.85 -1.73 11.21
C LEU A 64 -8.72 -2.33 9.80
N SER A 65 -9.81 -2.45 9.04
CA SER A 65 -9.74 -2.92 7.66
C SER A 65 -8.94 -1.97 6.75
N VAL A 66 -9.02 -0.65 6.98
CA VAL A 66 -8.20 0.34 6.25
C VAL A 66 -6.73 0.26 6.67
N VAL A 67 -6.46 0.13 7.97
CA VAL A 67 -5.10 -0.06 8.53
C VAL A 67 -4.43 -1.30 7.94
N VAL A 68 -5.11 -2.44 7.98
CA VAL A 68 -4.59 -3.71 7.46
C VAL A 68 -4.37 -3.66 5.94
N HIS A 69 -5.23 -2.96 5.20
CA HIS A 69 -5.01 -2.73 3.77
C HIS A 69 -3.78 -1.84 3.49
N PHE A 70 -3.61 -0.73 4.21
CA PHE A 70 -2.50 0.21 3.97
C PHE A 70 -1.13 -0.36 4.39
N PHE A 71 -1.08 -1.00 5.56
CA PHE A 71 0.15 -1.61 6.10
C PHE A 71 0.37 -3.04 5.66
N GLY A 72 -0.54 -3.60 4.85
CA GLY A 72 -0.53 -5.01 4.45
C GLY A 72 0.80 -5.50 3.87
N GLY A 73 1.45 -4.66 3.07
CA GLY A 73 2.79 -4.95 2.55
C GLY A 73 3.85 -5.19 3.63
N GLY A 74 3.88 -4.35 4.67
CA GLY A 74 4.80 -4.51 5.78
C GLY A 74 4.45 -5.71 6.67
N LEU A 75 3.15 -5.93 6.92
CA LEU A 75 2.65 -7.07 7.68
C LEU A 75 3.08 -8.41 7.05
N VAL A 76 2.84 -8.58 5.74
CA VAL A 76 3.21 -9.82 5.03
C VAL A 76 4.73 -9.94 4.89
N ALA A 77 5.44 -8.84 4.61
CA ALA A 77 6.90 -8.87 4.49
C ALA A 77 7.57 -9.29 5.81
N ASN A 78 7.18 -8.71 6.93
CA ASN A 78 7.73 -9.06 8.25
C ASN A 78 7.38 -10.50 8.64
N PHE A 79 6.16 -10.94 8.33
CA PHE A 79 5.76 -12.33 8.53
C PHE A 79 6.65 -13.32 7.75
N LEU A 80 6.95 -13.02 6.48
CA LEU A 80 7.81 -13.85 5.64
C LEU A 80 9.28 -13.85 6.09
N LEU A 81 9.75 -12.75 6.67
CA LEU A 81 11.12 -12.62 7.20
C LEU A 81 11.28 -13.18 8.62
N GLY A 82 10.19 -13.61 9.26
CA GLY A 82 10.21 -14.06 10.67
C GLY A 82 10.47 -12.93 11.66
N GLU A 83 10.35 -11.67 11.23
CA GLU A 83 10.40 -10.50 12.10
C GLU A 83 9.05 -10.32 12.80
N PRO A 84 9.00 -9.60 13.94
CA PRO A 84 7.73 -9.28 14.58
C PRO A 84 6.78 -8.60 13.58
N ILE A 85 5.57 -9.14 13.42
CA ILE A 85 4.58 -8.63 12.46
C ILE A 85 4.26 -7.15 12.73
N LEU A 86 4.31 -6.73 13.99
CA LEU A 86 4.10 -5.35 14.43
C LEU A 86 5.38 -4.50 14.47
N ALA A 87 6.53 -5.00 14.00
CA ALA A 87 7.78 -4.24 14.00
C ALA A 87 7.67 -2.94 13.19
N PHE A 88 6.81 -2.89 12.17
CA PHE A 88 6.55 -1.64 11.45
C PHE A 88 5.98 -0.54 12.35
N LEU A 89 5.29 -0.85 13.46
CA LEU A 89 4.78 0.17 14.38
C LEU A 89 5.86 0.74 15.31
N ALA A 90 7.06 0.15 15.37
CA ALA A 90 8.15 0.68 16.16
C ALA A 90 8.78 1.94 15.53
N ASP A 91 8.63 2.09 14.20
CA ASP A 91 9.18 3.23 13.48
C ASP A 91 8.31 4.50 13.69
N PRO A 92 8.89 5.63 14.12
CA PRO A 92 8.16 6.87 14.35
C PRO A 92 7.49 7.40 13.05
N ILE A 93 8.08 7.11 11.89
CA ILE A 93 7.51 7.43 10.57
C ILE A 93 6.22 6.64 10.32
N GLN A 94 6.17 5.37 10.71
CA GLN A 94 4.99 4.53 10.50
C GLN A 94 3.88 4.88 11.48
N ILE A 95 4.23 5.24 12.72
CA ILE A 95 3.29 5.79 13.70
C ILE A 95 2.63 7.06 13.14
N ARG A 96 3.41 7.97 12.55
CA ARG A 96 2.88 9.14 11.83
C ARG A 96 1.89 8.71 10.73
N ASN A 97 2.23 7.68 9.96
CA ASN A 97 1.36 7.18 8.90
C ASN A 97 0.03 6.61 9.43
N VAL A 98 0.01 6.02 10.63
CA VAL A 98 -1.24 5.59 11.29
C VAL A 98 -2.14 6.81 11.57
N TYR A 99 -1.58 7.93 12.04
CA TYR A 99 -2.36 9.15 12.26
C TYR A 99 -2.92 9.74 10.96
N VAL A 100 -2.08 9.82 9.92
CA VAL A 100 -2.48 10.30 8.58
C VAL A 100 -3.57 9.41 8.00
N LEU A 101 -3.43 8.10 8.12
CA LEU A 101 -4.41 7.13 7.66
C LEU A 101 -5.73 7.24 8.41
N THR A 102 -5.68 7.47 9.72
CA THR A 102 -6.88 7.65 10.55
C THR A 102 -7.62 8.93 10.17
N ALA A 103 -6.90 10.02 9.91
CA ALA A 103 -7.49 11.26 9.40
C ALA A 103 -8.12 11.06 8.01
N ALA A 104 -7.43 10.35 7.11
CA ALA A 104 -7.93 10.03 5.78
C ALA A 104 -9.19 9.14 5.82
N TRP A 105 -9.19 8.11 6.68
CA TRP A 105 -10.36 7.25 6.91
C TRP A 105 -11.55 8.07 7.42
N TRP A 106 -11.33 8.91 8.43
CA TRP A 106 -12.39 9.78 8.95
C TRP A 106 -12.92 10.71 7.86
N PHE A 107 -12.05 11.32 7.05
CA PHE A 107 -12.45 12.21 5.96
C PHE A 107 -13.28 11.50 4.89
N VAL A 108 -12.90 10.29 4.47
CA VAL A 108 -13.63 9.55 3.43
C VAL A 108 -14.98 9.01 3.94
N PHE A 109 -15.03 8.47 5.16
CA PHE A 109 -16.22 7.79 5.68
C PHE A 109 -17.20 8.72 6.43
N HIS A 110 -16.70 9.76 7.09
CA HIS A 110 -17.47 10.57 8.05
C HIS A 110 -17.61 12.05 7.66
N ALA A 111 -17.00 12.53 6.56
CA ALA A 111 -17.16 13.91 6.13
C ALA A 111 -18.64 14.29 5.86
N PRO A 112 -19.07 15.52 6.23
CA PRO A 112 -20.44 15.97 5.99
C PRO A 112 -20.75 16.02 4.49
N PHE A 113 -22.01 15.79 4.13
CA PHE A 113 -22.53 15.81 2.74
C PHE A 113 -21.84 14.86 1.75
N ASP A 114 -21.10 13.86 2.25
CA ASP A 114 -20.33 12.93 1.41
C ASP A 114 -19.27 13.61 0.54
N LEU A 115 -18.82 14.78 0.96
CA LEU A 115 -17.83 15.58 0.22
C LEU A 115 -16.51 14.81 0.08
N GLY A 116 -16.07 14.14 1.15
CA GLY A 116 -14.82 13.38 1.14
C GLY A 116 -14.80 12.29 0.07
N TYR A 117 -15.81 11.43 0.04
CA TYR A 117 -15.94 10.41 -1.01
C TYR A 117 -16.06 11.03 -2.40
N LYS A 118 -16.94 12.02 -2.60
CA LYS A 118 -17.16 12.64 -3.92
C LYS A 118 -15.88 13.28 -4.50
N VAL A 119 -15.12 13.98 -3.67
CA VAL A 119 -13.86 14.63 -4.09
C VAL A 119 -12.82 13.57 -4.45
N VAL A 120 -12.62 12.57 -3.59
CA VAL A 120 -11.59 11.53 -3.79
C VAL A 120 -11.96 10.56 -4.93
N HIS A 121 -13.25 10.30 -5.13
CA HIS A 121 -13.78 9.44 -6.19
C HIS A 121 -13.87 10.16 -7.55
N SER A 122 -13.77 11.49 -7.60
CA SER A 122 -13.76 12.24 -8.85
C SER A 122 -12.62 11.78 -9.75
N PHE A 123 -12.90 11.52 -11.03
CA PHE A 123 -11.94 10.99 -11.99
C PHE A 123 -10.54 11.65 -11.96
N PRO A 124 -10.40 12.99 -12.03
CA PRO A 124 -9.07 13.62 -12.04
C PRO A 124 -8.31 13.40 -10.72
N VAL A 125 -9.02 13.44 -9.59
CA VAL A 125 -8.42 13.23 -8.26
C VAL A 125 -8.01 11.78 -8.09
N LYS A 126 -8.89 10.83 -8.43
CA LYS A 126 -8.58 9.40 -8.35
C LYS A 126 -7.39 9.04 -9.22
N LEU A 127 -7.26 9.63 -10.41
CA LEU A 127 -6.12 9.43 -11.30
C LEU A 127 -4.81 9.93 -10.65
N LEU A 128 -4.80 11.14 -10.11
CA LEU A 128 -3.63 11.71 -9.43
C LEU A 128 -3.24 10.88 -8.19
N LEU A 129 -4.21 10.43 -7.42
CA LEU A 129 -3.96 9.56 -6.27
C LEU A 129 -3.38 8.21 -6.70
N ALA A 130 -3.87 7.64 -7.81
CA ALA A 130 -3.35 6.38 -8.35
C ALA A 130 -1.90 6.52 -8.83
N THR A 131 -1.56 7.59 -9.57
CA THR A 131 -0.18 7.84 -10.00
C THR A 131 0.75 8.06 -8.81
N THR A 132 0.28 8.79 -7.80
CA THR A 132 1.02 9.03 -6.56
C THR A 132 1.28 7.74 -5.79
N LYS A 133 0.30 6.82 -5.79
CA LYS A 133 0.45 5.50 -5.16
C LYS A 133 1.46 4.62 -5.88
N GLU A 134 1.56 4.69 -7.22
CA GLU A 134 2.61 3.96 -7.94
C GLU A 134 4.02 4.48 -7.58
N ILE A 135 4.20 5.80 -7.47
CA ILE A 135 5.47 6.40 -7.00
C ILE A 135 5.80 5.91 -5.57
N TYR A 136 4.81 5.90 -4.69
CA TYR A 136 4.95 5.42 -3.32
C TYR A 136 5.32 3.93 -3.24
N LYS A 137 4.79 3.10 -4.16
CA LYS A 137 5.17 1.68 -4.26
C LYS A 137 6.65 1.53 -4.59
N SER A 138 7.19 2.28 -5.55
CA SER A 138 8.62 2.22 -5.89
C SER A 138 9.51 2.48 -4.68
N HIS A 139 9.15 3.46 -3.84
CA HIS A 139 9.84 3.72 -2.58
C HIS A 139 9.75 2.52 -1.60
N LYS A 140 8.58 1.89 -1.49
CA LYS A 140 8.40 0.69 -0.66
C LYS A 140 9.17 -0.53 -1.18
N VAL A 141 9.31 -0.72 -2.50
CA VAL A 141 10.16 -1.78 -3.07
C VAL A 141 11.60 -1.59 -2.60
N HIS A 142 12.15 -0.38 -2.76
CA HIS A 142 13.51 -0.07 -2.33
C HIS A 142 13.70 -0.35 -0.83
N GLY A 143 12.75 0.11 0.01
CA GLY A 143 12.77 -0.18 1.44
C GLY A 143 12.63 -1.67 1.79
N GLY A 144 12.02 -2.49 0.95
CA GLY A 144 11.95 -3.95 1.11
C GLY A 144 13.26 -4.65 0.74
N VAL A 145 13.84 -4.29 -0.40
CA VAL A 145 15.13 -4.83 -0.86
C VAL A 145 16.25 -4.45 0.13
N SER A 146 16.27 -3.21 0.60
CA SER A 146 17.22 -2.73 1.62
C SER A 146 17.08 -3.48 2.95
N GLN A 147 15.85 -3.80 3.38
CA GLN A 147 15.59 -4.61 4.59
C GLN A 147 16.20 -6.00 4.46
N VAL A 148 15.96 -6.71 3.34
CA VAL A 148 16.55 -8.04 3.10
C VAL A 148 18.07 -7.98 3.00
N GLY A 149 18.62 -6.95 2.36
CA GLY A 149 20.07 -6.77 2.22
C GLY A 149 20.80 -6.58 3.56
N LYS A 150 20.14 -6.01 4.56
CA LYS A 150 20.68 -5.87 5.92
C LYS A 150 20.59 -7.18 6.72
N LEU A 151 19.50 -7.93 6.57
CA LEU A 151 19.30 -9.19 7.30
C LEU A 151 20.16 -10.34 6.76
N TYR A 152 20.40 -10.39 5.45
CA TYR A 152 21.13 -11.48 4.80
C TYR A 152 22.30 -11.01 3.91
N PRO A 153 23.33 -10.36 4.48
CA PRO A 153 24.49 -9.92 3.70
C PRO A 153 25.29 -11.12 3.16
N GLY A 154 25.47 -11.20 1.84
CA GLY A 154 26.46 -12.10 1.21
C GLY A 154 26.03 -13.54 0.89
N SER A 155 24.75 -13.89 1.02
CA SER A 155 24.24 -15.21 0.60
C SER A 155 23.68 -15.17 -0.83
N GLN A 156 24.03 -16.16 -1.68
CA GLN A 156 23.58 -16.20 -3.09
C GLN A 156 22.06 -16.33 -3.26
N HIS A 157 21.36 -16.82 -2.23
CA HIS A 157 19.89 -16.90 -2.19
C HIS A 157 19.20 -15.56 -1.85
N SER A 158 19.95 -14.53 -1.43
CA SER A 158 19.39 -13.22 -1.03
C SER A 158 18.70 -12.49 -2.19
N HIS A 159 19.17 -12.67 -3.43
CA HIS A 159 18.57 -12.01 -4.61
C HIS A 159 17.12 -12.43 -4.85
N ILE A 160 16.81 -13.72 -4.69
CA ILE A 160 15.44 -14.24 -4.83
C ILE A 160 14.55 -13.69 -3.71
N LEU A 161 15.06 -13.65 -2.48
CA LEU A 161 14.32 -13.13 -1.34
C LEU A 161 14.06 -11.62 -1.46
N MET A 162 15.01 -10.86 -2.00
CA MET A 162 14.83 -9.43 -2.30
C MET A 162 13.70 -9.20 -3.29
N THR A 163 13.61 -9.98 -4.37
CA THR A 163 12.53 -9.88 -5.35
C THR A 163 11.17 -10.26 -4.75
N ILE A 164 11.11 -11.36 -3.99
CA ILE A 164 9.86 -11.81 -3.34
C ILE A 164 9.39 -10.76 -2.33
N ILE A 165 10.25 -10.31 -1.42
CA ILE A 165 9.88 -9.35 -0.38
C ILE A 165 9.56 -7.98 -0.99
N GLY A 166 10.31 -7.53 -1.99
CA GLY A 166 10.01 -6.31 -2.75
C GLY A 166 8.59 -6.33 -3.34
N THR A 167 8.26 -7.41 -4.05
CA THR A 167 6.93 -7.64 -4.66
C THR A 167 5.83 -7.67 -3.59
N VAL A 168 6.05 -8.43 -2.51
CA VAL A 168 5.07 -8.59 -1.43
C VAL A 168 4.82 -7.27 -0.72
N LYS A 169 5.85 -6.44 -0.52
CA LYS A 169 5.72 -5.16 0.20
C LYS A 169 4.86 -4.14 -0.57
N VAL A 170 4.79 -4.24 -1.89
CA VAL A 170 3.91 -3.39 -2.72
C VAL A 170 2.55 -4.01 -3.04
N SER A 171 2.46 -5.34 -3.11
CA SER A 171 1.22 -6.07 -3.42
C SER A 171 0.42 -6.48 -2.17
N GLY A 172 1.03 -6.42 -0.99
CA GLY A 172 0.45 -6.93 0.26
C GLY A 172 -0.87 -6.27 0.64
N GLY A 173 -1.11 -5.03 0.22
CA GLY A 173 -2.39 -4.37 0.43
C GLY A 173 -3.56 -5.07 -0.27
N SER A 174 -3.36 -5.62 -1.47
CA SER A 174 -4.39 -6.37 -2.21
C SER A 174 -4.65 -7.74 -1.58
N PHE A 175 -3.60 -8.43 -1.12
CA PHE A 175 -3.75 -9.68 -0.36
C PHE A 175 -4.50 -9.44 0.95
N MET A 176 -4.17 -8.36 1.64
CA MET A 176 -4.76 -8.00 2.94
C MET A 176 -6.19 -7.44 2.83
N LEU A 177 -6.68 -7.09 1.64
CA LEU A 177 -8.12 -6.83 1.44
C LEU A 177 -8.95 -8.09 1.72
N ILE A 178 -8.44 -9.28 1.43
CA ILE A 178 -9.13 -10.55 1.75
C ILE A 178 -9.29 -10.69 3.26
N LEU A 179 -8.21 -10.46 4.03
CA LEU A 179 -8.28 -10.44 5.50
C LEU A 179 -9.20 -9.33 6.00
N GLY A 180 -9.16 -8.14 5.39
CA GLY A 180 -10.09 -7.06 5.69
C GLY A 180 -11.56 -7.47 5.49
N ARG A 181 -11.88 -8.22 4.43
CA ARG A 181 -13.26 -8.72 4.17
C ARG A 181 -13.69 -9.70 5.26
N THR A 182 -12.78 -10.58 5.70
CA THR A 182 -13.01 -11.47 6.86
C THR A 182 -13.26 -10.70 8.15
N ILE A 183 -12.46 -9.66 8.46
CA ILE A 183 -12.65 -8.78 9.64
C ILE A 183 -14.03 -8.11 9.62
N ARG A 184 -14.54 -7.77 8.43
CA ARG A 184 -15.86 -7.14 8.24
C ARG A 184 -17.02 -8.15 8.20
N GLY A 185 -16.74 -9.46 8.24
CA GLY A 185 -17.76 -10.51 8.17
C GLY A 185 -18.42 -10.66 6.80
N ILE A 186 -17.81 -10.12 5.73
CA ILE A 186 -18.30 -10.23 4.36
C ILE A 186 -17.70 -11.51 3.76
N GLY A 187 -18.51 -12.31 3.07
CA GLY A 187 -18.03 -13.51 2.34
C GLY A 187 -16.91 -13.16 1.35
N ILE A 188 -16.10 -14.15 0.97
CA ILE A 188 -14.92 -13.97 0.10
C ILE A 188 -15.28 -14.39 -1.34
N PRO A 189 -15.83 -13.51 -2.20
CA PRO A 189 -16.27 -13.91 -3.53
C PRO A 189 -15.13 -14.04 -4.55
N ASN A 190 -14.00 -13.32 -4.36
CA ASN A 190 -12.88 -13.29 -5.33
C ASN A 190 -11.53 -13.14 -4.59
N ASN A 191 -10.63 -14.10 -4.80
CA ASN A 191 -9.30 -14.15 -4.19
C ASN A 191 -8.22 -13.68 -5.18
N GLU A 192 -7.39 -12.69 -4.79
CA GLU A 192 -6.19 -12.29 -5.54
C GLU A 192 -5.16 -13.42 -5.70
N LEU A 193 -5.18 -14.42 -4.80
CA LEU A 193 -4.34 -15.61 -4.91
C LEU A 193 -4.79 -16.56 -6.05
N LEU A 194 -6.10 -16.60 -6.32
CA LEU A 194 -6.68 -17.47 -7.35
C LEU A 194 -6.71 -16.76 -8.72
N HIS A 195 -6.95 -15.46 -8.72
CA HIS A 195 -6.96 -14.60 -9.91
C HIS A 195 -6.13 -13.33 -9.66
N PRO A 196 -4.82 -13.34 -9.96
CA PRO A 196 -3.96 -12.19 -9.71
C PRO A 196 -4.33 -11.02 -10.62
N SER A 197 -4.57 -9.85 -10.02
CA SER A 197 -4.82 -8.62 -10.76
C SER A 197 -3.60 -8.18 -11.57
N PHE A 198 -3.82 -7.36 -12.60
CA PHE A 198 -2.75 -6.80 -13.43
C PHE A 198 -1.69 -6.08 -12.59
N THR A 199 -2.11 -5.40 -11.53
CA THR A 199 -1.23 -4.75 -10.54
C THR A 199 -0.31 -5.74 -9.84
N THR A 200 -0.84 -6.89 -9.40
CA THR A 200 -0.04 -7.95 -8.76
C THR A 200 1.00 -8.52 -9.72
N LYS A 201 0.65 -8.69 -11.00
CA LYS A 201 1.57 -9.17 -12.04
C LYS A 201 2.68 -8.15 -12.35
N LEU A 202 2.33 -6.87 -12.48
CA LEU A 202 3.31 -5.80 -12.71
C LEU A 202 4.28 -5.67 -11.54
N ASN A 203 3.77 -5.73 -10.31
CA ASN A 203 4.60 -5.66 -9.11
C ASN A 203 5.60 -6.82 -9.00
N PHE A 204 5.28 -7.98 -9.57
CA PHE A 204 6.20 -9.13 -9.61
C PHE A 204 7.33 -8.95 -10.64
N LEU A 205 7.08 -8.17 -11.69
CA LEU A 205 8.05 -7.88 -12.74
C LEU A 205 8.98 -6.70 -12.38
N ALA A 206 8.53 -5.79 -11.51
CA ALA A 206 9.24 -4.61 -11.05
C ALA A 206 10.36 -4.95 -10.05
#